data_AF-A0A1G5WF90-F1
#
_entry.id   AF-A0A1G5WF90-F1
#
_cell.length_a   1.000
_cell.length_b   1.000
_cell.length_c   1.000
_cell.angle_alpha   90.00
_cell.angle_beta   90.00
_cell.angle_gamma   90.00
#
_symmetry.space_group_name_H-M   'P 1'
#
loop_
_entity.id
_entity.type
_entity.pdbx_description
1 polymer ?
#
loop_
_entity_poly.entity_id
_entity_poly.type
_entity_poly.pdbx_seq_one_letter_code
_entity_poly.pdbx_strand_id
1 'polypeptide(L)'
;MTALCIIGSGMVSAVGLTAPASCAAIRCAIDNFQETRFIDQGGEWLIAASVPLEQPWRGRIKLLKMAARAIAEALQSTPGVDPEKTPLLLGVAEAERPGRLDGLDRRLLQDIEAELGLRFHPDSTVIARGRVSAAVALLNARTLIYQGGHRHVLVAGVDSFLCGPTLAAFEERERLLTSENSNGFIPGEGAAAVVLAAPVASATPQLACIGLGFGVEKATVEAEDIPLRAEGLTRAVRAALGEAGCGLEQMDYRLTDISGEQYYFKEASLALSRTLRVRKEFFHLWHPADCIGEVGAAIGPAMLAVALAASRKGYGEGPNIFCHLGNDAGERAVALLSYQTVRAA
;
A
#
# COMPACT_ATOMS: atom_id res chain seq x y z
N MET A 1 20.11 12.68 -4.42
CA MET A 1 18.97 11.95 -3.83
C MET A 1 17.75 12.85 -3.86
N THR A 2 16.67 12.45 -4.53
CA THR A 2 15.40 13.19 -4.59
C THR A 2 14.43 12.58 -3.57
N ALA A 3 14.67 12.81 -2.28
CA ALA A 3 13.85 12.25 -1.21
C ALA A 3 12.44 12.85 -1.21
N LEU A 4 11.45 12.12 -0.71
CA LEU A 4 10.07 12.63 -0.58
C LEU A 4 9.61 12.49 0.86
N CYS A 5 9.05 13.55 1.44
CA CYS A 5 8.46 13.49 2.77
C CYS A 5 6.98 13.14 2.70
N ILE A 6 6.57 12.17 3.52
CA ILE A 6 5.16 11.88 3.80
C ILE A 6 4.73 12.84 4.93
N ILE A 7 3.80 13.74 4.63
CA ILE A 7 3.42 14.84 5.53
C ILE A 7 1.97 14.77 6.02
N GLY A 8 1.13 13.99 5.36
CA GLY A 8 -0.27 13.77 5.71
C GLY A 8 -0.75 12.39 5.31
N SER A 9 -1.86 11.97 5.89
CA SER A 9 -2.44 10.65 5.64
C SER A 9 -3.93 10.62 5.91
N GLY A 10 -4.66 9.81 5.15
CA GLY A 10 -6.03 9.40 5.42
C GLY A 10 -6.23 7.94 5.07
N MET A 11 -7.17 7.26 5.74
CA MET A 11 -7.37 5.82 5.57
C MET A 11 -8.77 5.37 5.95
N VAL A 12 -9.32 4.48 5.14
CA VAL A 12 -10.59 3.78 5.35
C VAL A 12 -10.33 2.29 5.18
N SER A 13 -10.60 1.51 6.23
CA SER A 13 -10.32 0.08 6.32
C SER A 13 -11.42 -0.65 7.10
N ALA A 14 -11.34 -1.98 7.14
CA ALA A 14 -12.29 -2.81 7.90
C ALA A 14 -12.30 -2.49 9.40
N VAL A 15 -11.20 -1.96 9.94
CA VAL A 15 -10.98 -1.73 11.37
C VAL A 15 -11.07 -0.26 11.77
N GLY A 16 -11.25 0.65 10.81
CA GLY A 16 -11.37 2.09 11.07
C GLY A 16 -11.68 2.89 9.82
N LEU A 17 -12.44 3.98 9.99
CA LEU A 17 -12.83 4.88 8.88
C LEU A 17 -11.98 6.16 8.80
N THR A 18 -10.91 6.21 9.59
CA THR A 18 -9.92 7.29 9.60
C THR A 18 -8.51 6.70 9.77
N ALA A 19 -7.47 7.41 9.37
CA ALA A 19 -6.07 7.02 9.59
C ALA A 19 -5.73 6.88 11.08
N PRO A 20 -6.09 7.80 11.99
CA PRO A 20 -5.85 7.61 13.42
C PRO A 20 -6.51 6.35 13.99
N ALA A 21 -7.75 6.05 13.61
CA ALA A 21 -8.47 4.88 14.10
C ALA A 21 -7.88 3.58 13.54
N SER A 22 -7.70 3.53 12.22
CA SER A 22 -7.18 2.34 11.53
C SER A 22 -5.73 2.02 11.98
N CYS A 23 -4.85 3.02 12.06
CA CYS A 23 -3.49 2.79 12.56
C CYS A 23 -3.46 2.38 14.05
N ALA A 24 -4.42 2.84 14.86
CA ALA A 24 -4.51 2.41 16.26
C ALA A 24 -4.96 0.94 16.36
N ALA A 25 -5.95 0.53 15.57
CA ALA A 25 -6.41 -0.86 15.50
C ALA A 25 -5.28 -1.79 15.01
N ILE A 26 -4.62 -1.43 13.90
CA ILE A 26 -3.48 -2.19 13.35
C ILE A 26 -2.36 -2.34 14.39
N ARG A 27 -2.00 -1.26 15.09
CA ARG A 27 -0.99 -1.30 16.17
C ARG A 27 -1.36 -2.28 17.28
N CYS A 28 -2.65 -2.37 17.61
CA CYS A 28 -3.17 -3.23 18.66
C CYS A 28 -3.49 -4.65 18.17
N ALA A 29 -3.17 -5.00 16.92
CA ALA A 29 -3.54 -6.26 16.28
C ALA A 29 -5.05 -6.54 16.38
N ILE A 30 -5.87 -5.50 16.20
CA ILE A 30 -7.33 -5.62 16.13
C ILE A 30 -7.72 -5.79 14.67
N ASP A 31 -8.32 -6.94 14.35
CA ASP A 31 -8.99 -7.19 13.09
C ASP A 31 -10.51 -6.93 13.19
N ASN A 32 -11.17 -6.95 12.04
CA ASN A 32 -12.62 -6.97 11.94
C ASN A 32 -13.03 -7.93 10.82
N PHE A 33 -12.48 -9.15 10.86
CA PHE A 33 -12.80 -10.19 9.91
C PHE A 33 -14.16 -10.80 10.22
N GLN A 34 -15.03 -10.86 9.22
CA GLN A 34 -16.42 -11.27 9.39
C GLN A 34 -16.84 -12.22 8.28
N GLU A 35 -17.77 -13.12 8.61
CA GLU A 35 -18.49 -13.90 7.62
C GLU A 35 -19.18 -12.99 6.62
N THR A 36 -18.99 -13.28 5.35
CA THR A 36 -19.63 -12.58 4.25
C THR A 36 -20.93 -13.28 3.84
N ARG A 37 -21.48 -12.86 2.68
CA ARG A 37 -22.54 -13.59 1.98
C ARG A 37 -22.02 -14.31 0.74
N PHE A 38 -20.71 -14.51 0.65
CA PHE A 38 -20.09 -15.37 -0.35
C PHE A 38 -19.83 -16.72 0.30
N ILE A 39 -20.15 -17.79 -0.42
CA ILE A 39 -19.96 -19.17 0.04
C ILE A 39 -18.77 -19.73 -0.73
N ASP A 40 -17.88 -20.42 -0.04
CA ASP A 40 -16.76 -21.14 -0.64
C ASP A 40 -17.20 -22.46 -1.30
N GLN A 41 -16.31 -23.14 -2.01
CA GLN A 41 -16.59 -24.41 -2.66
C GLN A 41 -16.91 -25.54 -1.66
N GLY A 42 -16.46 -25.40 -0.40
CA GLY A 42 -16.77 -26.28 0.72
C GLY A 42 -18.18 -26.08 1.30
N GLY A 43 -18.89 -25.00 0.91
CA GLY A 43 -20.23 -24.68 1.39
C GLY A 43 -20.28 -23.79 2.65
N GLU A 44 -19.14 -23.26 3.09
CA GLU A 44 -19.02 -22.38 4.25
C GLU A 44 -18.96 -20.90 3.85
N TRP A 45 -19.36 -19.99 4.75
CA TRP A 45 -19.26 -18.56 4.48
C TRP A 45 -17.81 -18.09 4.46
N LEU A 46 -17.41 -17.41 3.39
CA LEU A 46 -16.09 -16.80 3.28
C LEU A 46 -15.94 -15.69 4.32
N ILE A 47 -14.82 -15.71 5.03
CA ILE A 47 -14.39 -14.64 5.94
C ILE A 47 -13.74 -13.52 5.12
N ALA A 48 -14.04 -12.26 5.45
CA ALA A 48 -13.46 -11.10 4.79
C ALA A 48 -13.29 -9.89 5.70
N ALA A 49 -12.43 -8.98 5.26
CA ALA A 49 -12.25 -7.65 5.83
C ALA A 49 -13.06 -6.60 5.05
N SER A 50 -14.37 -6.53 5.32
CA SER A 50 -15.26 -5.55 4.67
C SER A 50 -15.23 -4.20 5.38
N VAL A 51 -15.23 -3.11 4.61
CA VAL A 51 -15.34 -1.75 5.18
C VAL A 51 -16.81 -1.47 5.59
N PRO A 52 -17.07 -1.11 6.86
CA PRO A 52 -18.41 -0.83 7.36
C PRO A 52 -18.80 0.64 7.08
N LEU A 53 -19.28 0.93 5.87
CA LEU A 53 -19.86 2.23 5.53
C LEU A 53 -21.34 2.32 5.96
N GLU A 54 -21.86 3.55 6.08
CA GLU A 54 -23.22 3.81 6.59
C GLU A 54 -24.32 3.26 5.68
N GLN A 55 -24.01 3.13 4.39
CA GLN A 55 -24.88 2.49 3.41
C GLN A 55 -24.18 1.26 2.85
N PRO A 56 -24.93 0.20 2.48
CA PRO A 56 -24.38 -1.04 1.93
C PRO A 56 -24.02 -0.88 0.45
N TRP A 57 -23.26 0.17 0.11
CA TRP A 57 -22.77 0.38 -1.25
C TRP A 57 -21.95 -0.81 -1.71
N ARG A 58 -21.98 -1.08 -3.01
CA ARG A 58 -21.25 -2.17 -3.66
C ARG A 58 -20.59 -1.67 -4.94
N GLY A 59 -19.63 -2.46 -5.43
CA GLY A 59 -18.92 -2.17 -6.67
C GLY A 59 -18.26 -0.79 -6.65
N ARG A 60 -18.28 -0.11 -7.79
CA ARG A 60 -17.53 1.13 -8.00
C ARG A 60 -17.97 2.28 -7.09
N ILE A 61 -19.25 2.32 -6.69
CA ILE A 61 -19.74 3.33 -5.73
C ILE A 61 -19.06 3.15 -4.37
N LYS A 62 -18.87 1.90 -3.92
CA LYS A 62 -18.16 1.65 -2.65
C LYS A 62 -16.71 2.14 -2.73
N LEU A 63 -16.01 1.81 -3.82
CA LEU A 63 -14.64 2.29 -4.04
C LEU A 63 -14.59 3.82 -4.05
N LEU A 64 -15.48 4.49 -4.77
CA LEU A 64 -15.61 5.94 -4.79
C LEU A 64 -15.72 6.52 -3.38
N LYS A 65 -16.66 6.01 -2.57
CA LYS A 65 -16.89 6.52 -1.21
C LYS A 65 -15.71 6.30 -0.28
N MET A 66 -15.02 5.15 -0.37
CA MET A 66 -13.81 4.89 0.41
C MET A 66 -12.66 5.82 -0.01
N ALA A 67 -12.41 5.95 -1.32
CA ALA A 67 -11.36 6.79 -1.86
C ALA A 67 -11.58 8.27 -1.50
N ALA A 68 -12.79 8.79 -1.71
CA ALA A 68 -13.14 10.16 -1.36
C ALA A 68 -12.89 10.45 0.13
N ARG A 69 -13.31 9.56 1.03
CA ARG A 69 -13.06 9.71 2.48
C ARG A 69 -11.57 9.72 2.83
N ALA A 70 -10.80 8.75 2.34
CA ALA A 70 -9.37 8.68 2.61
C ALA A 70 -8.62 9.92 2.06
N ILE A 71 -8.99 10.38 0.87
CA ILE A 71 -8.42 11.58 0.24
C ILE A 71 -8.79 12.84 1.02
N ALA A 72 -10.07 13.00 1.39
CA ALA A 72 -10.55 14.14 2.17
C ALA A 72 -9.81 14.24 3.52
N GLU A 73 -9.64 13.11 4.21
CA GLU A 73 -8.88 13.07 5.46
C GLU A 73 -7.39 13.43 5.25
N ALA A 74 -6.75 12.92 4.19
CA ALA A 74 -5.36 13.25 3.89
C ALA A 74 -5.17 14.76 3.64
N LEU A 75 -6.08 15.40 2.91
CA LEU A 75 -6.10 16.84 2.69
C LEU A 75 -6.33 17.61 4.00
N GLN A 76 -7.31 17.20 4.81
CA GLN A 76 -7.59 17.83 6.11
C GLN A 76 -6.43 17.70 7.10
N SER A 77 -5.69 16.58 7.06
CA SER A 77 -4.52 16.34 7.91
C SER A 77 -3.31 17.22 7.55
N THR A 78 -3.35 17.92 6.40
CA THR A 78 -2.27 18.77 5.91
C THR A 78 -2.78 20.16 5.52
N PRO A 79 -3.00 21.06 6.49
CA PRO A 79 -3.47 22.40 6.20
C PRO A 79 -2.56 23.13 5.19
N GLY A 80 -3.17 23.77 4.19
CA GLY A 80 -2.46 24.53 3.16
C GLY A 80 -2.14 23.76 1.87
N VAL A 81 -2.58 22.50 1.74
CA VAL A 81 -2.63 21.81 0.45
C VAL A 81 -3.79 22.37 -0.38
N ASP A 82 -3.47 22.89 -1.56
CA ASP A 82 -4.44 23.37 -2.55
C ASP A 82 -4.71 22.24 -3.56
N PRO A 83 -5.90 21.61 -3.57
CA PRO A 83 -6.20 20.48 -4.44
C PRO A 83 -6.00 20.79 -5.93
N GLU A 84 -6.37 21.99 -6.40
CA GLU A 84 -6.27 22.35 -7.82
C GLU A 84 -4.82 22.44 -8.31
N LYS A 85 -3.87 22.65 -7.38
CA LYS A 85 -2.43 22.69 -7.65
C LYS A 85 -1.71 21.39 -7.24
N THR A 86 -2.45 20.36 -6.84
CA THR A 86 -1.90 19.11 -6.32
C THR A 86 -2.31 17.96 -7.23
N PRO A 87 -1.38 17.34 -7.96
CA PRO A 87 -1.68 16.13 -8.72
C PRO A 87 -2.07 14.97 -7.79
N LEU A 88 -3.11 14.22 -8.18
CA LEU A 88 -3.50 12.95 -7.56
C LEU A 88 -2.99 11.78 -8.41
N LEU A 89 -2.17 10.93 -7.80
CA LEU A 89 -1.76 9.64 -8.35
C LEU A 89 -2.62 8.54 -7.70
N LEU A 90 -3.63 8.06 -8.42
CA LEU A 90 -4.63 7.12 -7.93
C LEU A 90 -4.30 5.68 -8.32
N GLY A 91 -3.85 4.88 -7.36
CA GLY A 91 -3.69 3.44 -7.47
C GLY A 91 -5.02 2.71 -7.50
N VAL A 92 -5.17 1.79 -8.46
CA VAL A 92 -6.32 0.89 -8.58
C VAL A 92 -5.85 -0.52 -8.95
N ALA A 93 -6.76 -1.48 -8.83
CA ALA A 93 -6.57 -2.86 -9.28
C ALA A 93 -5.93 -2.96 -10.67
N GLU A 94 -5.05 -3.95 -10.84
CA GLU A 94 -4.40 -4.33 -12.09
C GLU A 94 -5.43 -4.50 -13.20
N ALA A 95 -5.08 -4.07 -14.41
CA ALA A 95 -5.97 -4.14 -15.58
C ALA A 95 -6.48 -5.57 -15.85
N GLU A 96 -5.62 -6.56 -15.66
CA GLU A 96 -5.90 -7.97 -15.93
C GLU A 96 -6.51 -8.73 -14.74
N ARG A 97 -6.77 -8.07 -13.60
CA ARG A 97 -7.30 -8.77 -12.41
C ARG A 97 -8.69 -9.35 -12.70
N PRO A 98 -8.94 -10.65 -12.47
CA PRO A 98 -10.28 -11.22 -12.61
C PRO A 98 -11.32 -10.49 -11.77
N GLY A 99 -12.48 -10.20 -12.36
CA GLY A 99 -13.56 -9.47 -11.69
C GLY A 99 -13.30 -7.98 -11.45
N ARG A 100 -12.22 -7.42 -12.04
CA ARG A 100 -11.96 -5.98 -12.00
C ARG A 100 -13.19 -5.19 -12.47
N LEU A 101 -13.55 -4.18 -11.69
CA LEU A 101 -14.68 -3.31 -11.99
C LEU A 101 -14.41 -2.39 -13.18
N ASP A 102 -15.44 -2.13 -13.98
CA ASP A 102 -15.35 -1.23 -15.13
C ASP A 102 -15.23 0.25 -14.75
N GLY A 103 -14.44 0.99 -15.53
CA GLY A 103 -14.34 2.45 -15.43
C GLY A 103 -13.39 2.96 -14.35
N LEU A 104 -12.55 2.11 -13.78
CA LEU A 104 -11.50 2.54 -12.83
C LEU A 104 -10.49 3.50 -13.49
N ASP A 105 -10.08 3.23 -14.73
CA ASP A 105 -9.02 4.01 -15.40
C ASP A 105 -9.49 5.39 -15.89
N ARG A 106 -10.77 5.50 -16.25
CA ARG A 106 -11.28 6.69 -16.97
C ARG A 106 -12.27 7.53 -16.17
N ARG A 107 -13.05 6.91 -15.27
CA ARG A 107 -14.19 7.58 -14.61
C ARG A 107 -13.96 7.77 -13.11
N LEU A 108 -13.30 6.84 -12.44
CA LEU A 108 -13.20 6.88 -10.98
C LEU A 108 -12.59 8.18 -10.44
N LEU A 109 -11.55 8.70 -11.08
CA LEU A 109 -10.95 9.97 -10.69
C LEU A 109 -11.94 11.14 -10.79
N GLN A 110 -12.67 11.24 -11.89
CA GLN A 110 -13.70 12.28 -12.10
C GLN A 110 -14.86 12.12 -11.12
N ASP A 111 -15.27 10.88 -10.86
CA ASP A 111 -16.30 10.56 -9.87
C ASP A 111 -15.84 11.01 -8.45
N ILE A 112 -14.56 10.81 -8.11
CA ILE A 112 -13.96 11.26 -6.84
C ILE A 112 -13.95 12.80 -6.75
N GLU A 113 -13.55 13.49 -7.82
CA GLU A 113 -13.61 14.96 -7.88
C GLU A 113 -15.03 15.48 -7.63
N ALA A 114 -16.03 14.87 -8.28
CA ALA A 114 -17.44 15.22 -8.11
C ALA A 114 -17.94 14.94 -6.69
N GLU A 115 -17.59 13.79 -6.11
CA GLU A 115 -17.95 13.41 -4.74
C GLU A 115 -17.36 14.37 -3.71
N LEU A 116 -16.12 14.84 -3.93
CA LEU A 116 -15.43 15.76 -3.04
C LEU A 116 -15.81 17.23 -3.26
N GLY A 117 -16.44 17.55 -4.39
CA GLY A 117 -16.77 18.93 -4.78
C GLY A 117 -15.52 19.79 -5.06
N LEU A 118 -14.45 19.18 -5.56
CA LEU A 118 -13.17 19.85 -5.87
C LEU A 118 -12.56 19.31 -7.16
N ARG A 119 -11.46 19.92 -7.62
CA ARG A 119 -10.67 19.43 -8.75
C ARG A 119 -9.21 19.24 -8.34
N PHE A 120 -8.56 18.24 -8.92
CA PHE A 120 -7.12 18.05 -8.80
C PHE A 120 -6.39 18.66 -9.99
N HIS A 121 -5.07 18.79 -9.88
CA HIS A 121 -4.24 19.27 -10.98
C HIS A 121 -4.36 18.35 -12.23
N PRO A 122 -4.32 18.86 -13.47
CA PRO A 122 -4.40 18.05 -14.70
C PRO A 122 -3.36 16.93 -14.86
N ASP A 123 -2.23 17.03 -14.16
CA ASP A 123 -1.21 15.96 -14.12
C ASP A 123 -1.62 14.74 -13.26
N SER A 124 -2.83 14.76 -12.70
CA SER A 124 -3.39 13.62 -11.98
C SER A 124 -3.59 12.43 -12.93
N THR A 125 -3.26 11.23 -12.45
CA THR A 125 -3.35 10.01 -13.25
C THR A 125 -3.75 8.80 -12.42
N VAL A 126 -4.34 7.81 -13.09
CA VAL A 126 -4.61 6.49 -12.53
C VAL A 126 -3.43 5.55 -12.78
N ILE A 127 -3.12 4.69 -11.80
CA ILE A 127 -2.05 3.68 -11.86
C ILE A 127 -2.67 2.30 -11.57
N ALA A 128 -3.00 1.57 -12.63
CA ALA A 128 -3.61 0.24 -12.55
C ALA A 128 -2.56 -0.88 -12.32
N ARG A 129 -1.90 -0.85 -11.16
CA ARG A 129 -0.83 -1.79 -10.77
C ARG A 129 -1.02 -2.42 -9.38
N GLY A 130 -2.25 -2.41 -8.88
CA GLY A 130 -2.64 -2.98 -7.59
C GLY A 130 -1.67 -2.60 -6.47
N ARG A 131 -1.17 -3.60 -5.74
CA ARG A 131 -0.33 -3.40 -4.54
C ARG A 131 0.95 -2.59 -4.81
N VAL A 132 1.50 -2.64 -6.03
CA VAL A 132 2.74 -1.94 -6.43
C VAL A 132 2.48 -0.48 -6.86
N SER A 133 1.22 -0.08 -7.01
CA SER A 133 0.83 1.25 -7.50
C SER A 133 1.42 2.40 -6.67
N ALA A 134 1.53 2.25 -5.35
CA ALA A 134 2.11 3.28 -4.47
C ALA A 134 3.61 3.51 -4.71
N ALA A 135 4.40 2.46 -4.98
CA ALA A 135 5.82 2.63 -5.26
C ALA A 135 6.05 3.33 -6.60
N VAL A 136 5.24 2.98 -7.61
CA VAL A 136 5.23 3.69 -8.89
C VAL A 136 4.79 5.14 -8.70
N ALA A 137 3.80 5.39 -7.83
CA ALA A 137 3.38 6.74 -7.48
C ALA A 137 4.48 7.55 -6.78
N LEU A 138 5.26 6.94 -5.87
CA LEU A 138 6.43 7.60 -5.24
C LEU A 138 7.48 7.98 -6.28
N LEU A 139 7.76 7.11 -7.26
CA LEU A 139 8.67 7.42 -8.36
C LEU A 139 8.16 8.58 -9.22
N ASN A 140 6.88 8.55 -9.59
CA ASN A 140 6.24 9.62 -10.38
C ASN A 140 6.18 10.93 -9.61
N ALA A 141 5.90 10.88 -8.30
CA ALA A 141 5.86 12.05 -7.43
C ALA A 141 7.23 12.75 -7.35
N ARG A 142 8.35 12.02 -7.41
CA ARG A 142 9.69 12.64 -7.50
C ARG A 142 9.81 13.50 -8.76
N THR A 143 9.37 12.98 -9.90
CA THR A 143 9.37 13.73 -11.17
C THR A 143 8.48 14.97 -11.07
N LEU A 144 7.26 14.82 -10.57
CA LEU A 144 6.32 15.93 -10.42
C LEU A 144 6.84 17.03 -9.48
N ILE A 145 7.42 16.66 -8.33
CA ILE A 145 7.91 17.64 -7.36
C ILE A 145 9.20 18.31 -7.81
N TYR A 146 10.19 17.53 -8.26
CA TYR A 146 11.53 18.05 -8.54
C TYR A 146 11.70 18.59 -9.97
N GLN A 147 10.92 18.10 -10.93
CA GLN A 147 11.01 18.52 -12.33
C GLN A 147 9.75 19.27 -12.78
N GLY A 148 8.58 18.84 -12.29
CA GLY A 148 7.29 19.49 -12.60
C GLY A 148 6.97 20.74 -11.78
N GLY A 149 7.75 21.03 -10.73
CA GLY A 149 7.56 22.22 -9.88
C GLY A 149 6.37 22.11 -8.92
N HIS A 150 5.80 20.92 -8.74
CA HIS A 150 4.68 20.69 -7.82
C HIS A 150 5.14 20.78 -6.37
N ARG A 151 4.42 21.57 -5.56
CA ARG A 151 4.71 21.68 -4.12
C ARG A 151 4.30 20.42 -3.37
N HIS A 152 3.17 19.84 -3.76
CA HIS A 152 2.62 18.63 -3.15
C HIS A 152 2.19 17.66 -4.24
N VAL A 153 2.21 16.37 -3.92
CA VAL A 153 1.57 15.32 -4.72
C VAL A 153 0.77 14.45 -3.76
N LEU A 154 -0.48 14.16 -4.13
CA LEU A 154 -1.33 13.25 -3.40
C LEU A 154 -1.20 11.86 -4.01
N VAL A 155 -0.91 10.86 -3.19
CA VAL A 155 -0.93 9.45 -3.60
C VAL A 155 -2.07 8.77 -2.88
N ALA A 156 -3.01 8.18 -3.61
CA ALA A 156 -4.11 7.43 -3.03
C ALA A 156 -4.22 6.06 -3.69
N GLY A 157 -4.81 5.11 -2.98
CA GLY A 157 -5.06 3.76 -3.47
C GLY A 157 -6.40 3.28 -2.96
N VAL A 158 -7.16 2.58 -3.81
CA VAL A 158 -8.46 2.01 -3.44
C VAL A 158 -8.69 0.68 -4.15
N ASP A 159 -9.20 -0.29 -3.42
CA ASP A 159 -9.53 -1.60 -3.97
C ASP A 159 -10.60 -2.34 -3.17
N SER A 160 -11.15 -3.38 -3.78
CA SER A 160 -11.99 -4.38 -3.12
C SER A 160 -11.79 -5.73 -3.82
N PHE A 161 -11.57 -6.77 -3.03
CA PHE A 161 -11.63 -8.16 -3.46
C PHE A 161 -13.03 -8.75 -3.26
N LEU A 162 -13.96 -8.01 -2.64
CA LEU A 162 -15.30 -8.47 -2.27
C LEU A 162 -16.29 -8.36 -3.43
N CYS A 163 -15.98 -9.05 -4.53
CA CYS A 163 -16.93 -9.26 -5.62
C CYS A 163 -16.87 -10.70 -6.13
N GLY A 164 -18.03 -11.25 -6.49
CA GLY A 164 -18.18 -12.66 -6.84
C GLY A 164 -17.19 -13.15 -7.90
N PRO A 165 -17.03 -12.47 -9.06
CA PRO A 165 -16.08 -12.91 -10.08
C PRO A 165 -14.62 -12.89 -9.62
N THR A 166 -14.22 -11.93 -8.78
CA THR A 166 -12.87 -11.91 -8.21
C THR A 166 -12.67 -13.05 -7.22
N LEU A 167 -13.62 -13.24 -6.30
CA LEU A 167 -13.53 -14.30 -5.29
C LEU A 167 -13.50 -15.68 -5.93
N ALA A 168 -14.42 -15.97 -6.86
CA ALA A 168 -14.47 -17.25 -7.56
C ALA A 168 -13.16 -17.55 -8.31
N ALA A 169 -12.57 -16.55 -8.97
CA ALA A 169 -11.32 -16.74 -9.70
C ALA A 169 -10.11 -16.98 -8.78
N PHE A 170 -10.05 -16.35 -7.61
CA PHE A 170 -8.98 -16.60 -6.64
C PHE A 170 -9.19 -17.90 -5.86
N GLU A 171 -10.43 -18.33 -5.66
CA GLU A 171 -10.75 -19.62 -5.07
C GLU A 171 -10.39 -20.77 -6.00
N GLU A 172 -10.74 -20.69 -7.30
CA GLU A 172 -10.37 -21.68 -8.32
C GLU A 172 -8.85 -21.88 -8.42
N ARG A 173 -8.08 -20.86 -8.04
CA ARG A 173 -6.61 -20.88 -8.04
C ARG A 173 -6.01 -21.24 -6.67
N GLU A 174 -6.83 -21.63 -5.71
CA GLU A 174 -6.42 -21.97 -4.34
C GLU A 174 -5.68 -20.81 -3.62
N ARG A 175 -6.08 -19.57 -3.87
CA ARG A 175 -5.44 -18.37 -3.31
C ARG A 175 -6.21 -17.70 -2.19
N LEU A 176 -7.51 -17.99 -2.06
CA LEU A 176 -8.31 -17.53 -0.92
C LEU A 176 -8.12 -18.42 0.28
N LEU A 177 -8.10 -17.83 1.47
CA LEU A 177 -8.31 -18.59 2.71
C LEU A 177 -9.78 -19.03 2.74
N THR A 178 -10.00 -20.33 2.75
CA THR A 178 -11.34 -20.95 2.76
C THR A 178 -11.41 -22.06 3.81
N SER A 179 -12.58 -22.70 3.96
CA SER A 179 -12.71 -23.90 4.81
C SER A 179 -11.84 -25.06 4.33
N GLU A 180 -11.52 -25.11 3.03
CA GLU A 180 -10.72 -26.17 2.40
C GLU A 180 -9.26 -25.77 2.12
N ASN A 181 -8.95 -24.46 2.11
CA ASN A 181 -7.61 -23.94 1.87
C ASN A 181 -7.13 -23.05 3.02
N SER A 182 -6.10 -23.52 3.74
CA SER A 182 -5.44 -22.77 4.82
C SER A 182 -4.27 -21.90 4.33
N ASN A 183 -3.84 -22.04 3.07
CA ASN A 183 -2.75 -21.28 2.46
C ASN A 183 -3.30 -20.23 1.50
N GLY A 184 -4.10 -19.31 2.01
CA GLY A 184 -4.67 -18.24 1.21
C GLY A 184 -4.74 -16.92 1.94
N PHE A 185 -5.09 -15.86 1.22
CA PHE A 185 -5.32 -14.55 1.80
C PHE A 185 -6.79 -14.38 2.20
N ILE A 186 -7.02 -13.54 3.22
CA ILE A 186 -8.37 -13.07 3.57
C ILE A 186 -8.71 -11.89 2.65
N PRO A 187 -9.77 -11.97 1.83
CA PRO A 187 -10.12 -10.87 0.94
C PRO A 187 -10.57 -9.65 1.72
N GLY A 188 -10.09 -8.48 1.32
CA GLY A 188 -10.43 -7.22 1.96
C GLY A 188 -10.82 -6.15 0.96
N GLU A 189 -11.15 -4.99 1.51
CA GLU A 189 -11.32 -3.76 0.75
C GLU A 189 -10.93 -2.55 1.59
N GLY A 190 -10.63 -1.45 0.93
CA GLY A 190 -10.21 -0.25 1.63
C GLY A 190 -9.72 0.84 0.69
N ALA A 191 -9.39 1.98 1.30
CA ALA A 191 -8.70 3.06 0.64
C ALA A 191 -7.72 3.73 1.60
N ALA A 192 -6.61 4.22 1.07
CA ALA A 192 -5.67 5.04 1.83
C ALA A 192 -5.08 6.11 0.94
N ALA A 193 -4.71 7.23 1.53
CA ALA A 193 -4.09 8.34 0.84
C ALA A 193 -2.99 8.97 1.70
N VAL A 194 -1.95 9.49 1.05
CA VAL A 194 -0.87 10.23 1.69
C VAL A 194 -0.50 11.46 0.88
N VAL A 195 -0.13 12.53 1.58
CA VAL A 195 0.37 13.77 0.98
C VAL A 195 1.90 13.74 0.99
N LEU A 196 2.49 13.97 -0.17
CA LEU A 196 3.94 14.01 -0.38
C LEU A 196 4.41 15.44 -0.64
N ALA A 197 5.62 15.76 -0.18
CA ALA A 197 6.30 17.02 -0.45
C ALA A 197 7.81 16.80 -0.54
N ALA A 198 8.54 17.80 -1.06
CA ALA A 198 9.98 17.85 -0.88
C ALA A 198 10.33 18.01 0.62
N PRO A 199 11.44 17.44 1.11
CA PRO A 199 11.94 17.69 2.46
C PRO A 199 12.19 19.18 2.69
N VAL A 200 11.72 19.69 3.83
CA VAL A 200 11.93 21.09 4.24
C VAL A 200 12.86 21.12 5.44
N ALA A 201 13.86 22.01 5.44
CA ALA A 201 14.74 22.17 6.61
C ALA A 201 13.92 22.51 7.85
N SER A 202 13.98 21.67 8.88
CA SER A 202 13.15 21.81 10.09
C SER A 202 13.75 21.02 11.25
N ALA A 203 13.61 21.57 12.46
CA ALA A 203 13.92 20.87 13.71
C ALA A 203 12.91 19.75 14.01
N THR A 204 11.71 19.80 13.41
CA THR A 204 10.72 18.74 13.52
C THR A 204 11.10 17.59 12.57
N PRO A 205 11.21 16.34 13.06
CA PRO A 205 11.48 15.20 12.21
C PRO A 205 10.39 14.99 11.16
N GLN A 206 10.79 14.53 9.98
CA GLN A 206 9.92 14.20 8.85
C GLN A 206 10.15 12.76 8.43
N LEU A 207 9.09 12.10 7.98
CA LEU A 207 9.20 10.74 7.43
C LEU A 207 9.55 10.85 5.94
N ALA A 208 10.81 10.64 5.61
CA ALA A 208 11.33 10.75 4.25
C ALA A 208 11.51 9.38 3.60
N CYS A 209 11.04 9.22 2.37
CA CYS A 209 11.44 8.13 1.48
C CYS A 209 12.82 8.44 0.91
N ILE A 210 13.84 7.73 1.40
CA ILE A 210 15.26 7.94 1.11
C ILE A 210 15.81 7.01 0.03
N GLY A 211 15.07 5.95 -0.31
CA GLY A 211 15.45 5.01 -1.37
C GLY A 211 14.24 4.30 -1.95
N LEU A 212 14.26 4.08 -3.25
CA LEU A 212 13.29 3.32 -4.03
C LEU A 212 14.03 2.33 -4.92
N GLY A 213 13.49 1.12 -5.01
CA GLY A 213 14.05 0.07 -5.84
C GLY A 213 12.96 -0.79 -6.45
N PHE A 214 13.20 -1.25 -7.66
CA PHE A 214 12.25 -2.04 -8.43
C PHE A 214 12.91 -3.31 -8.95
N GLY A 215 12.10 -4.34 -9.15
CA GLY A 215 12.52 -5.61 -9.74
C GLY A 215 11.32 -6.36 -10.29
N VAL A 216 11.60 -7.44 -11.03
CA VAL A 216 10.58 -8.35 -11.53
C VAL A 216 10.97 -9.77 -11.12
N GLU A 217 10.12 -10.48 -10.39
CA GLU A 217 10.25 -11.90 -10.09
C GLU A 217 9.61 -12.71 -11.23
N LYS A 218 10.37 -13.67 -11.76
CA LYS A 218 9.90 -14.51 -12.87
C LYS A 218 9.17 -15.75 -12.36
N ALA A 219 9.58 -16.27 -11.21
CA ALA A 219 8.88 -17.35 -10.54
C ALA A 219 7.67 -16.76 -9.80
N THR A 220 6.64 -16.35 -10.52
CA THR A 220 5.41 -15.76 -9.94
C THR A 220 4.64 -16.79 -9.11
N VAL A 221 3.62 -16.36 -8.37
CA VAL A 221 2.78 -17.24 -7.55
C VAL A 221 2.06 -18.31 -8.38
N GLU A 222 1.77 -18.02 -9.65
CA GLU A 222 1.14 -18.94 -10.60
C GLU A 222 2.17 -19.71 -11.47
N ALA A 223 3.48 -19.52 -11.25
CA ALA A 223 4.50 -20.19 -12.04
C ALA A 223 4.78 -21.62 -11.51
N GLU A 224 4.54 -22.63 -12.35
CA GLU A 224 4.75 -24.04 -11.98
C GLU A 224 6.20 -24.51 -12.21
N ASP A 225 6.83 -24.08 -13.30
CA ASP A 225 8.11 -24.64 -13.78
C ASP A 225 9.36 -23.79 -13.43
N ILE A 226 9.20 -22.73 -12.64
CA ILE A 226 10.31 -21.82 -12.31
C ILE A 226 10.54 -21.81 -10.79
N PRO A 227 11.71 -22.25 -10.29
CA PRO A 227 11.96 -22.26 -8.86
C PRO A 227 12.07 -20.84 -8.31
N LEU A 228 11.30 -20.56 -7.24
CA LEU A 228 11.35 -19.28 -6.53
C LEU A 228 12.73 -19.05 -5.89
N ARG A 229 13.45 -18.05 -6.40
CA ARG A 229 14.78 -17.62 -5.92
C ARG A 229 14.81 -16.21 -5.33
N ALA A 230 13.65 -15.54 -5.32
CA ALA A 230 13.48 -14.15 -4.88
C ALA A 230 14.45 -13.17 -5.56
N GLU A 231 14.78 -13.41 -6.82
CA GLU A 231 15.67 -12.54 -7.59
C GLU A 231 15.04 -11.18 -7.85
N GLY A 232 13.73 -11.14 -8.10
CA GLY A 232 12.98 -9.90 -8.31
C GLY A 232 13.05 -8.99 -7.10
N LEU A 233 12.63 -9.51 -5.94
CA LEU A 233 12.66 -8.77 -4.69
C LEU A 233 14.10 -8.44 -4.25
N THR A 234 15.06 -9.36 -4.40
CA THR A 234 16.48 -9.09 -4.10
C THR A 234 17.03 -7.91 -4.93
N ARG A 235 16.67 -7.81 -6.22
CA ARG A 235 17.06 -6.68 -7.06
C ARG A 235 16.46 -5.37 -6.55
N ALA A 236 15.17 -5.37 -6.22
CA ALA A 236 14.49 -4.20 -5.66
C ALA A 236 15.15 -3.73 -4.36
N VAL A 237 15.48 -4.66 -3.45
CA VAL A 237 16.17 -4.35 -2.19
C VAL A 237 17.53 -3.70 -2.44
N ARG A 238 18.36 -4.29 -3.31
CA ARG A 238 19.70 -3.74 -3.62
C ARG A 238 19.63 -2.38 -4.28
N ALA A 239 18.65 -2.16 -5.17
CA ALA A 239 18.45 -0.87 -5.81
C ALA A 239 18.07 0.22 -4.80
N ALA A 240 17.13 -0.08 -3.90
CA ALA A 240 16.69 0.88 -2.89
C ALA A 240 17.80 1.23 -1.88
N LEU A 241 18.56 0.22 -1.42
CA LEU A 241 19.72 0.40 -0.54
C LEU A 241 20.84 1.18 -1.23
N GLY A 242 21.11 0.87 -2.50
CA GLY A 242 22.09 1.57 -3.32
C GLY A 242 21.73 3.04 -3.52
N GLU A 243 20.45 3.35 -3.76
CA GLU A 243 19.98 4.73 -3.84
C GLU A 243 20.11 5.46 -2.49
N ALA A 244 19.74 4.80 -1.39
CA ALA A 244 19.82 5.38 -0.05
C ALA A 244 21.27 5.51 0.47
N GLY A 245 22.23 4.79 -0.12
CA GLY A 245 23.62 4.76 0.32
C GLY A 245 23.80 4.08 1.69
N CYS A 246 22.92 3.14 2.05
CA CYS A 246 22.94 2.45 3.34
C CYS A 246 22.87 0.92 3.18
N GLY A 247 23.27 0.21 4.23
CA GLY A 247 23.10 -1.24 4.32
C GLY A 247 21.78 -1.62 5.01
N LEU A 248 21.31 -2.84 4.77
CA LEU A 248 20.04 -3.33 5.33
C LEU A 248 20.06 -3.40 6.85
N GLU A 249 21.24 -3.53 7.45
CA GLU A 249 21.44 -3.54 8.90
C GLU A 249 21.02 -2.24 9.59
N GLN A 250 20.98 -1.13 8.84
CA GLN A 250 20.55 0.19 9.32
C GLN A 250 19.03 0.34 9.36
N MET A 251 18.28 -0.58 8.74
CA MET A 251 16.81 -0.60 8.81
C MET A 251 16.37 -1.26 10.12
N ASP A 252 15.36 -0.72 10.78
CA ASP A 252 14.98 -1.14 12.14
C ASP A 252 13.88 -2.19 12.13
N TYR A 253 12.87 -2.01 11.27
CA TYR A 253 11.77 -2.97 11.08
C TYR A 253 11.25 -2.95 9.63
N ARG A 254 10.39 -3.92 9.31
CA ARG A 254 9.87 -4.14 7.96
C ARG A 254 8.37 -3.94 7.92
N LEU A 255 7.87 -3.29 6.88
CA LEU A 255 6.46 -3.24 6.50
C LEU A 255 6.27 -3.96 5.17
N THR A 256 5.14 -4.66 5.01
CA THR A 256 4.88 -5.44 3.80
C THR A 256 3.40 -5.51 3.44
N ASP A 257 3.12 -5.83 2.18
CA ASP A 257 1.79 -6.12 1.64
C ASP A 257 1.39 -7.61 1.74
N ILE A 258 2.25 -8.48 2.26
CA ILE A 258 1.97 -9.92 2.39
C ILE A 258 0.68 -10.15 3.20
N SER A 259 -0.25 -10.92 2.64
CA SER A 259 -1.63 -11.06 3.12
C SER A 259 -2.07 -12.49 3.44
N GLY A 260 -1.14 -13.46 3.49
CA GLY A 260 -1.42 -14.82 4.00
C GLY A 260 -0.68 -15.93 3.25
N GLU A 261 -0.58 -15.81 1.93
CA GLU A 261 -0.05 -16.89 1.07
C GLU A 261 1.45 -17.16 1.35
N GLN A 262 1.80 -18.44 1.54
CA GLN A 262 3.16 -18.90 1.82
C GLN A 262 4.18 -18.47 0.77
N TYR A 263 3.77 -18.38 -0.50
CA TYR A 263 4.63 -17.94 -1.61
C TYR A 263 5.32 -16.61 -1.29
N TYR A 264 4.56 -15.61 -0.83
CA TYR A 264 5.09 -14.28 -0.57
C TYR A 264 5.96 -14.23 0.69
N PHE A 265 5.59 -14.96 1.75
CA PHE A 265 6.44 -15.11 2.94
C PHE A 265 7.77 -15.79 2.61
N LYS A 266 7.74 -16.82 1.76
CA LYS A 266 8.93 -17.53 1.27
C LYS A 266 9.82 -16.60 0.44
N GLU A 267 9.24 -15.84 -0.48
CA GLU A 267 9.97 -14.86 -1.28
C GLU A 267 10.67 -13.83 -0.40
N ALA A 268 9.94 -13.21 0.53
CA ALA A 268 10.51 -12.20 1.44
C ALA A 268 11.63 -12.78 2.32
N SER A 269 11.48 -14.01 2.81
CA SER A 269 12.49 -14.70 3.61
C SER A 269 13.76 -15.04 2.81
N LEU A 270 13.59 -15.47 1.55
CA LEU A 270 14.70 -15.73 0.64
C LEU A 270 15.43 -14.43 0.26
N ALA A 271 14.69 -13.37 -0.06
CA ALA A 271 15.27 -12.07 -0.36
C ALA A 271 16.08 -11.55 0.85
N LEU A 272 15.49 -11.60 2.05
CA LEU A 272 16.15 -11.17 3.29
C LEU A 272 17.46 -11.94 3.52
N SER A 273 17.44 -13.27 3.37
CA SER A 273 18.63 -14.12 3.54
C SER A 273 19.76 -13.78 2.56
N ARG A 274 19.42 -13.21 1.38
CA ARG A 274 20.38 -12.81 0.35
C ARG A 274 20.93 -11.40 0.54
N THR A 275 20.23 -10.55 1.29
CA THR A 275 20.54 -9.12 1.42
C THR A 275 21.00 -8.71 2.81
N LEU A 276 20.54 -9.37 3.88
CA LEU A 276 20.97 -9.09 5.24
C LEU A 276 22.32 -9.75 5.50
N ARG A 277 23.40 -8.96 5.43
CA ARG A 277 24.78 -9.44 5.61
C ARG A 277 25.31 -9.31 7.02
N VAL A 278 24.68 -8.45 7.83
CA VAL A 278 24.99 -8.28 9.25
C VAL A 278 23.85 -8.86 10.05
N ARG A 279 24.16 -9.71 11.03
CA ARG A 279 23.16 -10.33 11.90
C ARG A 279 22.39 -9.24 12.65
N LYS A 280 21.06 -9.29 12.55
CA LYS A 280 20.15 -8.60 13.46
C LYS A 280 19.47 -9.63 14.35
N GLU A 281 19.43 -9.40 15.64
CA GLU A 281 18.71 -10.26 16.58
C GLU A 281 17.19 -10.14 16.36
N PHE A 282 16.72 -8.91 16.19
CA PHE A 282 15.33 -8.59 15.86
C PHE A 282 15.29 -7.77 14.57
N PHE A 283 14.34 -8.10 13.70
CA PHE A 283 14.00 -7.33 12.51
C PHE A 283 12.55 -7.62 12.14
N HIS A 284 11.62 -7.14 12.97
CA HIS A 284 10.22 -7.56 12.88
C HIS A 284 9.58 -7.20 11.54
N LEU A 285 8.61 -8.01 11.15
CA LEU A 285 7.81 -7.83 9.96
C LEU A 285 6.39 -7.47 10.38
N TRP A 286 5.98 -6.26 10.03
CA TRP A 286 4.62 -5.77 10.23
C TRP A 286 3.88 -5.92 8.90
N HIS A 287 2.73 -6.59 8.89
CA HIS A 287 1.94 -6.83 7.70
C HIS A 287 0.48 -6.44 7.96
N PRO A 288 0.09 -5.17 7.70
CA PRO A 288 -1.25 -4.64 8.06
C PRO A 288 -2.43 -5.49 7.57
N ALA A 289 -2.22 -6.32 6.55
CA ALA A 289 -3.20 -7.26 6.03
C ALA A 289 -3.69 -8.29 7.08
N ASP A 290 -2.98 -8.53 8.17
CA ASP A 290 -3.50 -9.33 9.30
C ASP A 290 -4.65 -8.68 10.06
N CYS A 291 -4.84 -7.37 9.91
CA CYS A 291 -5.95 -6.62 10.50
C CYS A 291 -6.98 -6.20 9.44
N ILE A 292 -6.53 -5.89 8.22
CA ILE A 292 -7.36 -5.26 7.18
C ILE A 292 -7.61 -6.14 5.95
N GLY A 293 -7.06 -7.36 5.91
CA GLY A 293 -7.13 -8.27 4.77
C GLY A 293 -6.31 -7.82 3.56
N GLU A 294 -6.49 -8.51 2.45
CA GLU A 294 -5.93 -8.14 1.16
C GLU A 294 -6.73 -6.99 0.53
N VAL A 295 -6.17 -5.79 0.58
CA VAL A 295 -6.82 -4.53 0.14
C VAL A 295 -6.23 -3.98 -1.16
N GLY A 296 -5.45 -4.77 -1.91
CA GLY A 296 -4.98 -4.46 -3.25
C GLY A 296 -4.25 -3.12 -3.33
N ALA A 297 -4.69 -2.26 -4.24
CA ALA A 297 -4.06 -0.95 -4.43
C ALA A 297 -4.03 -0.03 -3.19
N ALA A 298 -4.87 -0.27 -2.19
CA ALA A 298 -4.88 0.51 -0.96
C ALA A 298 -3.72 0.19 0.00
N ILE A 299 -3.06 -0.98 -0.14
CA ILE A 299 -2.07 -1.45 0.86
C ILE A 299 -0.83 -0.56 0.91
N GLY A 300 -0.37 -0.08 -0.25
CA GLY A 300 0.82 0.76 -0.33
C GLY A 300 0.68 2.08 0.44
N PRO A 301 -0.35 2.91 0.16
CA PRO A 301 -0.58 4.13 0.93
C PRO A 301 -0.94 3.84 2.40
N ALA A 302 -1.61 2.72 2.69
CA ALA A 302 -1.89 2.30 4.06
C ALA A 302 -0.59 2.04 4.86
N MET A 303 0.39 1.34 4.27
CA MET A 303 1.71 1.12 4.88
C MET A 303 2.43 2.45 5.14
N LEU A 304 2.34 3.42 4.22
CA LEU A 304 2.92 4.75 4.41
C LEU A 304 2.21 5.52 5.56
N ALA A 305 0.89 5.40 5.69
CA ALA A 305 0.12 5.99 6.78
C ALA A 305 0.44 5.33 8.14
N VAL A 306 0.60 4.01 8.17
CA VAL A 306 1.04 3.25 9.36
C VAL A 306 2.44 3.69 9.77
N ALA A 307 3.39 3.76 8.82
CA ALA A 307 4.74 4.25 9.08
C ALA A 307 4.72 5.69 9.64
N LEU A 308 3.94 6.60 9.03
CA LEU A 308 3.81 7.98 9.51
C LEU A 308 3.26 8.05 10.93
N ALA A 309 2.22 7.27 11.24
CA ALA A 309 1.64 7.21 12.57
C ALA A 309 2.62 6.63 13.59
N ALA A 310 3.33 5.56 13.25
CA ALA A 310 4.34 4.90 14.09
C ALA A 310 5.49 5.84 14.44
N SER A 311 6.00 6.55 13.43
CA SER A 311 7.06 7.54 13.59
C SER A 311 6.62 8.73 14.44
N ARG A 312 5.46 9.34 14.15
CA ARG A 312 4.97 10.52 14.88
C ARG A 312 4.60 10.22 16.33
N LYS A 313 4.03 9.04 16.60
CA LYS A 313 3.60 8.61 17.94
C LYS A 313 4.69 7.84 18.70
N GLY A 314 5.86 7.62 18.10
CA GLY A 314 7.01 6.99 18.76
C GLY A 314 6.79 5.54 19.17
N TYR A 315 6.01 4.76 18.40
CA TYR A 315 5.81 3.33 18.66
C TYR A 315 6.48 2.40 17.63
N GLY A 316 7.12 2.96 16.59
CA GLY A 316 8.00 2.18 15.72
C GLY A 316 9.25 1.70 16.47
N GLU A 317 9.86 0.62 15.99
CA GLU A 317 11.06 0.02 16.61
C GLU A 317 12.35 0.82 16.33
N GLY A 318 12.24 1.86 15.51
CA GLY A 318 13.32 2.79 15.18
C GLY A 318 12.90 3.75 14.06
N PRO A 319 13.78 4.69 13.68
CA PRO A 319 13.48 5.69 12.65
C PRO A 319 13.50 5.14 11.23
N ASN A 320 14.18 4.02 10.95
CA ASN A 320 14.44 3.52 9.60
C ASN A 320 13.57 2.30 9.27
N ILE A 321 12.85 2.37 8.15
CA ILE A 321 11.76 1.46 7.84
C ILE A 321 11.99 0.88 6.45
N PHE A 322 11.95 -0.45 6.38
CA PHE A 322 12.03 -1.19 5.13
C PHE A 322 10.62 -1.57 4.67
N CYS A 323 10.10 -0.92 3.64
CA CYS A 323 8.81 -1.29 3.05
C CYS A 323 9.03 -2.10 1.76
N HIS A 324 8.32 -3.21 1.58
CA HIS A 324 8.30 -3.92 0.30
C HIS A 324 6.88 -4.27 -0.14
N LEU A 325 6.70 -4.31 -1.47
CA LEU A 325 5.43 -4.52 -2.16
C LEU A 325 5.64 -5.49 -3.33
N GLY A 326 4.63 -6.28 -3.68
CA GLY A 326 4.67 -7.16 -4.84
C GLY A 326 3.29 -7.41 -5.46
N ASN A 327 3.23 -7.72 -6.75
CA ASN A 327 2.00 -8.17 -7.40
C ASN A 327 2.16 -9.53 -8.11
N ASP A 328 1.05 -10.07 -8.58
CA ASP A 328 1.00 -11.40 -9.20
C ASP A 328 1.74 -11.43 -10.55
N ALA A 329 1.85 -10.30 -11.24
CA ALA A 329 2.61 -10.13 -12.48
C ALA A 329 4.14 -10.13 -12.26
N GLY A 330 4.59 -10.36 -11.02
CA GLY A 330 6.01 -10.45 -10.67
C GLY A 330 6.65 -9.11 -10.34
N GLU A 331 5.95 -7.98 -10.44
CA GLU A 331 6.55 -6.69 -10.11
C GLU A 331 6.84 -6.61 -8.61
N ARG A 332 8.03 -6.10 -8.26
CA ARG A 332 8.49 -5.93 -6.89
C ARG A 332 8.99 -4.52 -6.70
N ALA A 333 8.63 -3.93 -5.57
CA ALA A 333 9.12 -2.63 -5.19
C ALA A 333 9.55 -2.60 -3.73
N VAL A 334 10.55 -1.77 -3.44
CA VAL A 334 11.04 -1.49 -2.10
C VAL A 334 11.10 0.01 -1.93
N ALA A 335 10.59 0.50 -0.79
CA ALA A 335 10.74 1.88 -0.35
C ALA A 335 11.41 1.89 1.02
N LEU A 336 12.51 2.62 1.15
CA LEU A 336 13.20 2.84 2.42
C LEU A 336 12.75 4.19 2.97
N LEU A 337 12.24 4.18 4.19
CA LEU A 337 11.81 5.40 4.88
C LEU A 337 12.74 5.67 6.06
N SER A 338 12.92 6.95 6.39
CA SER A 338 13.65 7.38 7.58
C SER A 338 12.94 8.57 8.23
N TYR A 339 12.65 8.46 9.52
CA TYR A 339 12.10 9.53 10.32
C TYR A 339 13.22 10.34 10.97
N GLN A 340 13.54 11.49 10.36
CA GLN A 340 14.72 12.26 10.72
C GLN A 340 14.51 13.76 10.58
N THR A 341 15.34 14.54 11.28
CA THR A 341 15.39 15.98 11.09
C THR A 341 16.10 16.30 9.77
N VAL A 342 15.56 17.26 9.02
CA VAL A 342 16.15 17.72 7.77
C VAL A 342 16.93 18.99 8.10
N ARG A 343 18.26 18.94 7.95
CA ARG A 343 19.12 20.12 8.17
C ARG A 343 19.21 20.93 6.88
N ALA A 344 19.34 22.26 7.02
CA ALA A 344 19.76 23.08 5.90
C ALA A 344 21.18 22.65 5.49
N ALA A 345 21.40 22.53 4.17
CA ALA A 345 22.72 22.27 3.60
C ALA A 345 23.68 23.43 3.87
#